data_AF-A0A8J3XS07-F1
#
_entry.id   AF-A0A8J3XS07-F1
#
_cell.length_a   1.000
_cell.length_b   1.000
_cell.length_c   1.000
_cell.angle_alpha   90.00
_cell.angle_beta   90.00
_cell.angle_gamma   90.00
#
_symmetry.space_group_name_H-M   'P 1'
#
loop_
_entity.id
_entity.type
_entity.pdbx_description
1 polymer ?
#
loop_
_entity_poly.entity_id
_entity_poly.type
_entity_poly.pdbx_seq_one_letter_code
_entity_poly.pdbx_strand_id
1 'polypeptide(L)'
;MRVYNEPCEATENEDGSPRTFVWREREYTVIELVDEWRSMRPWWIDQLPEPMDHEVRHYRVRASSSNGQGLAELEHHYEGWRLASILD
;
A
#
# COMPACT_ATOMS: atom_id res chain seq x y z
N MET A 1 4.81 11.08 10.59
CA MET A 1 4.07 10.15 9.72
C MET A 1 2.74 9.85 10.38
N ARG A 2 1.62 10.15 9.73
CA ARG A 2 0.29 9.81 10.25
C ARG A 2 -0.09 8.43 9.72
N VAL A 3 -0.55 7.56 10.63
CA VAL A 3 -0.99 6.20 10.31
C VAL A 3 -2.49 6.23 10.07
N TYR A 4 -2.94 5.70 8.93
CA TYR A 4 -4.35 5.71 8.51
C TYR A 4 -4.91 4.29 8.42
N ASN A 5 -4.15 3.37 7.80
CA ASN A 5 -4.62 2.03 7.47
C ASN A 5 -6.02 2.06 6.82
N GLU A 6 -6.23 2.97 5.86
CA GLU A 6 -7.49 3.17 5.15
C GLU A 6 -7.41 2.53 3.75
N PRO A 7 -8.51 1.98 3.20
CA PRO A 7 -8.54 1.54 1.81
C PRO A 7 -8.18 2.68 0.85
N CYS A 8 -7.45 2.36 -0.22
CA CYS A 8 -7.19 3.28 -1.32
C CYS A 8 -7.31 2.55 -2.66
N GLU A 9 -7.60 3.30 -3.71
CA GLU A 9 -7.54 2.77 -5.08
C GLU A 9 -6.12 2.95 -5.59
N ALA A 10 -5.50 1.90 -6.13
CA ALA A 10 -4.18 1.97 -6.71
C ALA A 10 -4.15 1.32 -8.10
N THR A 11 -3.27 1.82 -8.96
CA THR A 11 -2.91 1.16 -10.21
C THR A 11 -1.52 0.56 -10.09
N GLU A 12 -1.29 -0.54 -10.79
CA GLU A 12 -0.06 -1.32 -10.70
C GLU A 12 0.81 -1.13 -11.95
N ASN A 13 2.12 -1.25 -11.75
CA ASN A 13 3.05 -1.54 -12.83
C ASN A 13 2.96 -3.02 -13.23
N GLU A 14 3.67 -3.41 -14.30
CA GLU A 14 3.69 -4.81 -14.77
C GLU A 14 4.25 -5.80 -13.74
N ASP A 15 5.06 -5.32 -12.78
CA ASP A 15 5.62 -6.12 -11.69
C ASP A 15 4.72 -6.18 -10.43
N GLY A 16 3.56 -5.54 -10.46
CA GLY A 16 2.63 -5.47 -9.33
C GLY A 16 2.97 -4.40 -8.28
N SER A 17 4.03 -3.60 -8.49
CA SER A 17 4.33 -2.45 -7.64
C SER A 17 3.36 -1.29 -7.91
N PRO A 18 3.10 -0.40 -6.94
CA PRO A 18 2.15 0.69 -7.12
C PRO A 18 2.70 1.75 -8.08
N ARG A 19 1.87 2.15 -9.05
CA ARG A 19 2.16 3.20 -10.02
C ARG A 19 1.50 4.52 -9.65
N THR A 20 0.21 4.47 -9.34
CA THR A 20 -0.55 5.61 -8.81
C THR A 20 -1.48 5.13 -7.71
N PHE A 21 -1.89 6.03 -6.82
CA PHE A 21 -2.96 5.75 -5.87
C PHE A 21 -3.81 6.99 -5.59
N VAL A 22 -5.07 6.78 -5.27
CA VAL A 22 -6.03 7.81 -4.89
C VAL A 22 -6.37 7.65 -3.41
N TRP A 23 -6.18 8.71 -2.65
CA TRP A 23 -6.56 8.77 -1.24
C TRP A 23 -7.20 10.12 -0.92
N ARG A 24 -8.40 10.08 -0.32
CA ARG A 24 -9.23 11.26 0.00
C ARG A 24 -9.37 12.21 -1.20
N GLU A 25 -9.78 11.66 -2.33
CA GLU A 25 -10.02 12.38 -3.59
C GLU A 25 -8.76 13.06 -4.18
N ARG A 26 -7.58 12.74 -3.67
CA ARG A 26 -6.30 13.20 -4.21
C ARG A 26 -5.55 12.06 -4.86
N GLU A 27 -5.12 12.29 -6.10
CA GLU A 27 -4.23 11.38 -6.82
C GLU A 27 -2.77 11.64 -6.44
N TYR A 28 -2.04 10.54 -6.23
CA TYR A 28 -0.62 10.50 -5.97
C TYR A 28 0.05 9.64 -7.05
N THR A 29 1.03 10.21 -7.74
CA THR A 29 1.87 9.48 -8.69
C THR A 29 3.12 9.00 -7.96
N VAL A 30 3.41 7.69 -8.02
CA VAL A 30 4.66 7.14 -7.50
C VAL A 30 5.80 7.58 -8.41
N ILE A 31 6.80 8.24 -7.82
CA ILE A 31 7.99 8.73 -8.53
C ILE A 31 9.25 7.93 -8.18
N GLU A 32 9.23 7.20 -7.07
CA GLU A 32 10.33 6.33 -6.63
C GLU A 32 9.79 5.24 -5.71
N LEU A 33 10.17 3.98 -5.97
CA LEU A 33 10.01 2.89 -5.02
C LEU A 33 11.22 2.91 -4.07
N VAL A 34 10.97 3.20 -2.79
CA VAL A 34 12.00 3.35 -1.76
C VAL A 34 12.33 2.00 -1.12
N ASP A 35 11.32 1.19 -0.84
CA ASP A 35 11.49 -0.15 -0.25
C ASP A 35 10.30 -1.05 -0.57
N GLU A 36 10.52 -2.35 -0.59
CA GLU A 36 9.49 -3.39 -0.72
C GLU A 36 9.80 -4.54 0.24
N TRP A 37 8.80 -4.97 1.01
CA TRP A 37 8.91 -6.18 1.82
C TRP A 37 7.59 -6.93 1.90
N ARG A 38 7.67 -8.17 2.39
CA ARG A 38 6.53 -9.08 2.51
C ARG A 38 6.41 -9.55 3.93
N SER A 39 5.17 -9.64 4.42
CA SER A 39 4.87 -10.23 5.72
C SER A 39 3.73 -11.22 5.59
N MET A 40 3.78 -12.32 6.33
CA MET A 40 2.60 -13.15 6.51
C MET A 40 1.70 -12.52 7.58
N ARG A 41 0.37 -12.59 7.40
CA ARG A 41 -0.56 -12.31 8.49
C ARG A 41 -0.23 -13.19 9.71
N PRO A 42 -0.39 -12.69 10.95
CA PRO A 42 -0.05 -13.45 12.14
C PRO A 42 -0.81 -14.78 12.25
N TRP A 43 -0.07 -15.87 12.48
CA TRP A 43 -0.54 -17.27 12.57
C TRP A 43 -1.59 -17.56 13.67
N TRP A 44 -1.74 -16.67 14.65
CA TRP A 44 -2.79 -16.77 15.68
C TRP A 44 -4.21 -16.42 15.18
N ILE A 45 -4.38 -16.13 13.88
CA ILE A 45 -5.69 -15.95 13.21
C ILE A 45 -6.08 -17.22 12.40
N ASP A 46 -5.47 -18.39 12.70
CA ASP A 46 -5.79 -19.69 12.06
C ASP A 46 -7.09 -20.35 12.60
N GLN A 47 -8.22 -19.63 12.63
CA GLN A 47 -9.55 -20.25 12.79
C GLN A 47 -10.35 -20.29 11.48
N LEU A 48 -9.76 -19.90 10.35
CA LEU A 48 -10.43 -19.93 9.05
C LEU A 48 -10.04 -21.22 8.28
N PRO A 49 -11.02 -21.93 7.68
CA PRO A 49 -10.84 -23.30 7.20
C PRO A 49 -10.12 -23.45 5.85
N GLU A 50 -9.56 -22.39 5.25
CA GLU A 50 -8.96 -22.46 3.90
C GLU A 50 -7.64 -21.68 3.81
N PRO A 51 -6.67 -22.13 2.98
CA PRO A 51 -5.42 -21.42 2.75
C PRO A 51 -5.69 -20.16 1.93
N MET A 52 -6.12 -19.08 2.58
CA MET A 52 -6.12 -17.76 1.96
C MET A 52 -4.67 -17.31 1.77
N ASP A 53 -4.38 -16.60 0.70
CA ASP A 53 -3.05 -16.03 0.47
C ASP A 53 -2.79 -14.99 1.58
N HIS A 54 -2.00 -15.40 2.58
CA HIS A 54 -1.77 -14.63 3.81
C HIS A 54 -0.65 -13.60 3.65
N GLU A 55 -0.08 -13.47 2.45
CA GLU A 55 0.98 -12.52 2.15
C GLU A 55 0.41 -11.09 2.04
N VAL A 56 0.97 -10.18 2.83
CA VAL A 56 0.80 -8.74 2.66
C VAL A 56 2.08 -8.21 2.05
N ARG A 57 1.96 -7.56 0.89
CA ARG A 57 3.08 -6.84 0.26
C ARG A 57 3.06 -5.39 0.70
N HIS A 58 4.19 -4.93 1.17
CA HIS A 58 4.38 -3.59 1.70
C HIS A 58 5.29 -2.80 0.78
N TYR A 59 4.90 -1.58 0.49
CA TYR A 59 5.63 -0.69 -0.39
C TYR A 59 5.85 0.63 0.31
N ARG A 60 7.10 1.07 0.40
CA ARG A 60 7.44 2.44 0.74
C ARG A 60 7.79 3.18 -0.54
N VAL A 61 7.11 4.29 -0.78
CA VAL A 61 7.26 5.05 -2.02
C VAL A 61 7.46 6.53 -1.75
N ARG A 62 8.18 7.20 -2.65
CA ARG A 62 8.07 8.65 -2.81
C ARG A 62 6.96 8.91 -3.81
N ALA A 63 6.02 9.77 -3.45
CA ALA A 63 4.88 10.09 -4.29
C ALA A 63 4.71 11.61 -4.44
N SER A 64 4.23 12.03 -5.61
CA SER A 64 3.94 13.42 -5.93
C SER A 64 2.42 13.60 -6.10
N SER A 65 1.90 14.69 -5.56
CA SER A 65 0.53 15.16 -5.76
C SER A 65 0.51 16.63 -6.16
N SER A 66 -0.68 17.20 -6.36
CA SER A 66 -0.86 18.63 -6.59
C SER A 66 -0.33 19.52 -5.46
N ASN A 67 -0.17 18.99 -4.24
CA ASN A 67 0.29 19.74 -3.07
C ASN A 67 1.79 19.60 -2.77
N GLY A 68 2.51 18.76 -3.52
CA GLY A 68 3.93 18.51 -3.29
C GLY A 68 4.28 17.03 -3.29
N GLN A 69 5.47 16.72 -2.78
CA GLN A 69 6.04 15.38 -2.74
C GLN A 69 6.19 14.90 -1.30
N GLY A 70 5.88 13.63 -1.08
CA GLY A 70 5.92 13.01 0.24
C GLY A 70 6.34 11.55 0.19
N LEU A 71 6.51 10.97 1.38
CA LEU A 71 6.66 9.52 1.55
C LEU A 71 5.31 8.91 1.86
N ALA A 72 4.99 7.78 1.25
CA ALA A 72 3.81 6.99 1.55
C ALA A 72 4.18 5.53 1.77
N GLU A 73 3.40 4.85 2.60
CA GLU A 73 3.44 3.41 2.76
C GLU A 73 2.10 2.84 2.32
N LEU A 74 2.18 1.87 1.40
CA LEU A 74 1.04 1.15 0.84
C LEU A 74 1.15 -0.32 1.19
N GLU A 75 -0.01 -0.94 1.43
CA GLU A 75 -0.12 -2.38 1.64
C GLU A 75 -1.05 -2.96 0.57
N HIS A 76 -0.58 -4.01 -0.12
CA HIS A 76 -1.40 -4.80 -1.02
C HIS A 76 -1.79 -6.10 -0.29
N HIS A 77 -3.07 -6.18 0.08
CA HIS A 77 -3.72 -7.35 0.67
C HIS A 77 -4.52 -8.10 -0.41
N TYR A 78 -4.95 -9.33 -0.14
CA TYR A 78 -5.90 -10.03 -1.02
C TYR A 78 -7.23 -9.26 -1.20
N GLU A 79 -7.60 -8.40 -0.24
CA GLU A 79 -8.80 -7.55 -0.28
C GLU A 79 -8.60 -6.27 -1.08
N GLY A 80 -7.36 -5.98 -1.52
CA GLY A 80 -6.98 -4.79 -2.25
C GLY A 80 -5.97 -3.91 -1.51
N TRP A 81 -5.85 -2.69 -2.01
CA TRP A 81 -4.84 -1.72 -1.58
C TRP A 81 -5.28 -0.91 -0.36
N ARG A 82 -4.31 -0.62 0.51
CA ARG A 82 -4.50 0.25 1.68
C ARG A 82 -3.36 1.25 1.78
N LEU A 83 -3.68 2.47 2.21
CA LEU A 83 -2.71 3.45 2.65
C LEU A 83 -2.42 3.23 4.13
N ALA A 84 -1.25 2.67 4.44
CA ALA A 84 -0.79 2.51 5.81
C ALA A 84 -0.43 3.88 6.40
N SER A 85 0.34 4.68 5.67
CA SER A 85 0.77 5.99 6.13
C SER A 85 1.12 6.95 4.99
N ILE A 86 1.07 8.26 5.27
CA ILE A 86 1.60 9.29 4.38
C ILE A 86 2.23 10.43 5.18
N LEU A 87 3.30 10.98 4.62
CA LEU A 87 4.03 12.16 5.06
C LEU A 87 4.20 13.07 3.84
N ASP A 88 3.22 13.97 3.64
CA ASP A 88 3.22 15.02 2.62
C ASP A 88 3.81 16.35 3.13
#